data_AF-A0A938U545-F1
#
_entry.id   AF-A0A938U545-F1
#
_cell.length_a   1.000
_cell.length_b   1.000
_cell.length_c   1.000
_cell.angle_alpha   90.00
_cell.angle_beta   90.00
_cell.angle_gamma   90.00
#
_symmetry.space_group_name_H-M   'P 1'
#
loop_
_entity.id
_entity.type
_entity.pdbx_description
1 polymer ?
#
loop_
_entity_poly.entity_id
_entity_poly.type
_entity_poly.pdbx_seq_one_letter_code
_entity_poly.pdbx_strand_id
1 'polypeptide(L)'
;MSTLFLRLAGPMQSWGIQSRFTIRDTGLEPSKSGVVGLLAAALGRRGHEPVADLAALKMGVRVEREGLLKMDYHTAGGAHRRGDKYGVALADGSGARAMSSPRTWG
;
A
#
# COMPACT_ATOMS: atom_id res chain seq x y z
N MET A 1 -14.20 12.75 -25.40
CA MET A 1 -13.37 11.86 -24.55
C MET A 1 -14.29 11.20 -23.53
N SER A 2 -14.19 9.89 -23.36
CA SER A 2 -14.87 9.19 -22.27
C SER A 2 -14.06 9.33 -20.98
N THR A 3 -14.76 9.48 -19.86
CA THR A 3 -14.14 9.59 -18.53
C THR A 3 -14.85 8.65 -17.58
N LEU A 4 -14.08 7.85 -16.86
CA LEU A 4 -14.57 6.96 -15.81
C LEU A 4 -14.42 7.66 -14.46
N PHE A 5 -15.51 7.77 -13.71
CA PHE A 5 -15.48 8.23 -12.33
C PHE A 5 -15.47 7.02 -11.39
N LEU A 6 -14.52 7.03 -10.45
CA LEU A 6 -14.38 5.99 -9.42
C LEU A 6 -14.48 6.63 -8.05
N ARG A 7 -15.27 6.03 -7.17
CA ARG A 7 -15.32 6.39 -5.75
C ARG A 7 -14.46 5.42 -4.96
N LEU A 8 -13.34 5.91 -4.43
CA LEU A 8 -12.44 5.14 -3.57
C LEU A 8 -12.80 5.42 -2.11
N ALA A 9 -13.64 4.56 -1.53
CA ALA A 9 -14.10 4.67 -0.15
C ALA A 9 -13.85 3.37 0.62
N GLY A 10 -13.39 3.51 1.85
CA GLY A 10 -13.12 2.41 2.77
C GLY A 10 -12.80 2.97 4.16
N PRO A 11 -12.92 2.16 5.23
CA PRO A 11 -12.67 2.63 6.59
C PRO A 11 -11.21 3.04 6.81
N MET A 12 -10.28 2.42 6.05
CA MET A 12 -8.86 2.74 6.05
C MET A 12 -8.33 2.65 4.63
N GLN A 13 -7.38 3.51 4.29
CA GLN A 13 -6.68 3.49 3.00
C GLN A 13 -5.17 3.65 3.20
N SER A 14 -4.39 3.17 2.25
CA SER A 14 -2.94 3.35 2.22
C SER A 14 -2.46 3.35 0.78
N TRP A 15 -1.85 4.45 0.36
CA TRP A 15 -1.42 4.72 -1.01
C TRP A 15 0.07 5.03 -1.03
N GLY A 16 0.89 3.98 -1.04
CA GLY A 16 2.35 4.12 -1.01
C GLY A 16 2.88 4.92 -2.20
N ILE A 17 3.71 5.92 -1.92
CA ILE A 17 4.37 6.80 -2.91
C ILE A 17 5.88 6.57 -2.92
N GLN A 18 6.48 6.36 -1.74
CA GLN A 18 7.86 5.92 -1.58
C GLN A 18 7.93 5.00 -0.35
N SER A 19 8.55 3.84 -0.49
CA SER A 19 8.81 2.95 0.65
C SER A 19 10.09 2.17 0.40
N ARG A 20 11.21 2.76 0.78
CA ARG A 20 12.45 2.02 0.99
C ARG A 20 12.48 1.67 2.49
N PHE A 21 12.75 0.41 2.82
CA PHE A 21 12.91 -0.12 4.19
C PHE A 21 11.62 -0.38 4.99
N THR A 22 11.73 -0.37 6.32
CA THR A 22 10.77 -0.88 7.33
C THR A 22 9.52 -0.02 7.50
N ILE A 23 9.50 1.19 6.96
CA ILE A 23 8.39 2.15 7.05
C ILE A 23 7.61 2.15 5.73
N ARG A 24 6.32 1.87 5.84
CA ARG A 24 5.38 1.89 4.71
C ARG A 24 4.62 3.21 4.74
N ASP A 25 5.13 4.21 4.02
CA ASP A 25 4.48 5.52 3.95
C ASP A 25 3.17 5.47 3.13
N THR A 26 2.30 6.44 3.33
CA THR A 26 1.06 6.62 2.57
C THR A 26 0.87 8.08 2.18
N GLY A 27 0.51 8.31 0.93
CA GLY A 27 -0.05 9.61 0.52
C GLY A 27 -1.39 9.87 1.18
N LEU A 28 -1.75 11.16 1.29
CA LEU A 28 -3.10 11.60 1.67
C LEU A 28 -4.11 11.31 0.56
N GLU A 29 -3.63 11.05 -0.65
CA GLU A 29 -4.41 10.85 -1.86
C GLU A 29 -4.02 9.53 -2.56
N PRO A 30 -4.95 8.91 -3.33
CA PRO A 30 -4.64 7.77 -4.17
C PRO A 30 -3.51 8.03 -5.15
N SER A 31 -2.49 7.16 -5.13
CA SER A 31 -1.39 7.23 -6.09
C SER A 31 -1.81 6.66 -7.45
N LYS A 32 -1.28 7.24 -8.54
CA LYS A 32 -1.56 6.77 -9.91
C LYS A 32 -1.20 5.29 -10.08
N SER A 33 -0.07 4.84 -9.54
CA SER A 33 0.35 3.45 -9.58
C SER A 33 -0.59 2.52 -8.80
N GLY A 34 -1.09 2.94 -7.64
CA GLY A 34 -2.07 2.18 -6.86
C GLY A 34 -3.38 1.97 -7.61
N VAL A 35 -3.91 3.04 -8.23
CA VAL A 35 -5.15 2.94 -9.02
C VAL A 35 -4.96 2.11 -10.28
N VAL A 36 -3.83 2.25 -10.99
CA VAL A 36 -3.50 1.38 -12.13
C VAL A 36 -3.44 -0.09 -11.72
N GLY A 37 -2.83 -0.40 -10.58
CA GLY A 37 -2.80 -1.77 -10.04
C GLY A 37 -4.20 -2.30 -9.71
N LEU A 38 -5.08 -1.47 -9.14
CA LEU A 38 -6.46 -1.81 -8.87
C LEU A 38 -7.24 -2.12 -10.16
N LEU A 39 -7.06 -1.31 -11.20
CA LEU A 39 -7.67 -1.54 -12.51
C LEU A 39 -7.13 -2.82 -13.18
N ALA A 40 -5.82 -3.05 -13.12
CA ALA A 40 -5.20 -4.27 -13.64
C ALA A 40 -5.76 -5.52 -12.93
N ALA A 41 -5.92 -5.47 -11.61
CA ALA A 41 -6.53 -6.54 -10.82
C ALA A 41 -7.99 -6.79 -11.21
N ALA A 42 -8.78 -5.73 -11.42
CA ALA A 42 -10.18 -5.84 -11.87
C ALA A 42 -10.30 -6.45 -13.27
N LEU A 43 -9.31 -6.22 -14.13
CA LEU A 43 -9.19 -6.86 -15.45
C LEU A 43 -8.63 -8.30 -15.38
N GLY A 44 -8.26 -8.80 -14.19
CA GLY A 44 -7.72 -10.14 -14.00
C GLY A 44 -6.25 -10.30 -14.40
N ARG A 45 -5.50 -9.20 -14.56
CA ARG A 45 -4.07 -9.25 -14.93
C ARG A 45 -3.21 -9.78 -13.78
N ARG A 46 -2.29 -10.67 -14.11
CA ARG A 46 -1.24 -11.18 -13.22
C ARG A 46 -0.15 -10.12 -13.03
N GLY A 47 0.61 -10.23 -11.93
CA GLY A 47 1.58 -9.20 -11.55
C GLY A 47 2.76 -8.96 -12.51
N HIS A 48 2.98 -9.83 -13.51
CA HIS A 48 4.01 -9.68 -14.54
C HIS A 48 3.44 -9.18 -15.87
N GLU A 49 2.11 -9.07 -15.99
CA GLU A 49 1.50 -8.60 -17.22
C GLU A 49 1.72 -7.09 -17.42
N PRO A 50 1.87 -6.64 -18.67
CA PRO A 50 2.11 -5.23 -18.94
C PRO A 50 0.93 -4.36 -18.52
N VAL A 51 1.22 -3.16 -18.04
CA VAL A 51 0.23 -2.15 -17.61
C VAL A 51 0.41 -0.80 -18.32
N ALA A 52 1.21 -0.75 -19.39
CA ALA A 52 1.56 0.48 -20.09
C ALA A 52 0.34 1.22 -20.66
N ASP A 53 -0.65 0.47 -21.13
CA ASP A 53 -1.94 0.98 -21.60
C ASP A 53 -2.73 1.69 -20.49
N LEU A 54 -2.81 1.09 -19.30
CA LEU A 54 -3.46 1.69 -18.14
C LEU A 54 -2.65 2.88 -17.60
N ALA A 55 -1.32 2.77 -17.58
CA ALA A 55 -0.42 3.83 -17.13
C ALA A 55 -0.45 5.06 -18.03
N ALA A 56 -0.78 4.90 -19.32
CA ALA A 56 -0.94 6.01 -20.27
C ALA A 56 -2.18 6.87 -19.99
N LEU A 57 -3.16 6.37 -19.22
CA LEU A 57 -4.36 7.12 -18.87
C LEU A 57 -4.02 8.34 -18.00
N LYS A 58 -4.77 9.43 -18.21
CA LYS A 58 -4.74 10.60 -17.34
C LYS A 58 -5.62 10.33 -16.11
N MET A 59 -5.12 10.72 -14.94
CA MET A 59 -5.83 10.57 -13.66
C MET A 59 -5.89 11.92 -12.98
N GLY A 60 -7.09 12.30 -12.54
CA GLY A 60 -7.33 13.41 -11.62
C GLY A 60 -7.88 12.87 -10.31
N VAL A 61 -7.58 13.54 -9.21
CA VAL A 61 -8.08 13.20 -7.87
C VAL A 61 -8.91 14.36 -7.35
N ARG A 62 -10.06 14.04 -6.74
CA ARG A 62 -10.84 14.98 -5.95
C ARG A 62 -11.07 14.35 -4.57
N VAL A 63 -10.65 15.06 -3.54
CA VAL A 63 -10.82 14.64 -2.15
C VAL A 63 -12.12 15.24 -1.62
N GLU A 64 -13.09 14.40 -1.26
CA GLU A 64 -14.37 14.86 -0.68
C GLU A 64 -14.23 15.15 0.83
N ARG A 65 -13.43 14.34 1.54
CA ARG A 65 -13.09 14.52 2.95
C ARG A 65 -11.65 14.09 3.16
N GLU A 66 -10.85 14.96 3.77
CA GLU A 66 -9.49 14.62 4.13
C GLU A 66 -9.50 13.60 5.27
N GLY A 67 -8.72 12.53 5.10
CA GLY A 67 -8.56 11.49 6.12
C GLY A 67 -7.47 11.85 7.13
N LEU A 68 -7.58 11.31 8.35
CA LEU A 68 -6.56 11.44 9.38
C LEU A 68 -5.50 10.35 9.21
N LEU A 69 -4.22 10.73 9.13
CA LEU A 69 -3.13 9.77 9.09
C LEU A 69 -2.96 9.10 10.46
N LYS A 70 -3.05 7.77 10.50
CA LYS A 70 -2.85 6.94 11.69
C LYS A 70 -1.66 6.02 11.51
N MET A 71 -0.96 5.68 12.58
CA MET A 71 0.14 4.71 12.53
C MET A 71 -0.36 3.32 12.88
N ASP A 72 -0.03 2.31 12.08
CA ASP A 72 -0.18 0.90 12.42
C ASP A 72 1.16 0.32 12.88
N TYR A 73 1.18 -0.45 13.96
CA TYR A 73 2.35 -1.20 14.37
C TYR A 73 2.14 -2.67 14.02
N HIS A 74 2.87 -3.16 13.02
CA HIS A 74 2.68 -4.48 12.41
C HIS A 74 3.90 -5.36 12.64
N THR A 75 3.77 -6.40 13.45
CA THR A 75 4.81 -7.41 13.67
C THR A 75 4.64 -8.61 12.72
N ALA A 76 5.68 -9.05 12.01
CA ALA A 76 5.66 -10.26 11.17
C ALA A 76 6.75 -11.25 11.63
N GLY A 77 6.48 -12.55 11.73
CA GLY A 77 7.51 -13.54 12.15
C GLY A 77 7.40 -14.05 13.59
N GLY A 78 6.25 -13.87 14.25
CA GLY A 78 5.98 -14.42 15.59
C GLY A 78 5.75 -15.94 15.67
N ALA A 79 5.94 -16.69 14.57
CA ALA A 79 5.80 -18.14 14.55
C ALA A 79 7.01 -18.78 15.25
N HIS A 80 6.98 -18.83 16.57
CA HIS A 80 7.99 -19.48 17.39
C HIS A 80 7.81 -21.00 17.29
N ARG A 81 8.70 -21.70 16.59
CA ARG A 81 8.92 -23.13 16.82
C ARG A 81 9.78 -23.29 18.07
N ARG A 82 9.49 -24.29 18.89
CA ARG A 82 10.23 -24.59 20.11
C ARG A 82 11.72 -24.81 19.77
N GLY A 83 12.57 -23.83 20.12
CA GLY A 83 14.01 -23.83 19.81
C GLY A 83 14.53 -22.58 19.09
N ASP A 84 13.66 -21.77 18.48
CA ASP A 84 14.09 -20.56 17.74
C ASP A 84 14.18 -19.32 18.65
N LYS A 85 15.23 -18.51 18.54
CA LYS A 85 15.28 -17.21 19.24
C LYS A 85 14.15 -16.31 18.71
N TYR A 86 13.37 -15.71 19.62
CA TYR A 86 12.26 -14.80 19.25
C TYR A 86 12.76 -13.66 18.36
N GLY A 87 12.19 -13.52 17.16
CA GLY A 87 12.53 -12.39 16.31
C GLY A 87 11.90 -12.30 14.91
N VAL A 88 11.48 -11.10 14.53
CA VAL A 88 11.17 -10.64 13.16
C VAL A 88 12.44 -10.37 12.36
N ALA A 89 12.69 -11.08 11.25
CA ALA A 89 13.85 -10.78 10.40
C ALA A 89 13.78 -9.34 9.84
N LEU A 90 14.79 -8.51 10.10
CA LEU A 90 14.92 -7.18 9.49
C LEU A 90 15.57 -7.29 8.11
N ALA A 91 15.20 -6.38 7.20
CA ALA A 91 15.72 -6.33 5.82
C ALA A 91 17.24 -6.05 5.73
N ASP A 92 17.87 -5.65 6.82
CA ASP A 92 19.31 -5.37 6.94
C ASP A 92 20.11 -6.55 7.52
N GLY A 93 19.46 -7.68 7.85
CA GLY A 93 20.10 -8.85 8.45
C GLY A 93 20.51 -8.67 9.92
N SER A 94 20.23 -7.52 10.53
CA SER A 94 20.43 -7.28 11.95
C SER A 94 19.18 -7.71 12.74
N GLY A 95 19.37 -8.09 14.01
CA GLY A 95 18.37 -8.77 14.82
C GLY A 95 17.00 -8.07 14.96
N ALA A 96 16.05 -8.84 15.44
CA ALA A 96 14.64 -8.60 15.23
C ALA A 96 13.98 -7.35 15.81
N ARG A 97 13.14 -6.69 14.99
CA ARG A 97 12.23 -5.61 15.41
C ARG A 97 10.96 -5.59 14.56
N ALA A 98 9.85 -5.18 15.17
CA ALA A 98 8.55 -5.11 14.48
C ALA A 98 8.46 -3.92 13.50
N MET A 99 7.65 -4.09 12.45
CA MET A 99 7.40 -3.09 11.40
C MET A 99 6.35 -2.06 11.86
N SER A 100 6.39 -0.84 11.33
CA SER A 100 5.33 0.16 11.52
C SER A 100 4.93 0.76 10.16
N SER A 101 3.63 0.88 9.93
CA SER A 101 2.99 1.28 8.67
C SER A 101 1.94 2.36 8.95
N PRO A 102 2.15 3.63 8.59
CA PRO A 102 1.05 4.58 8.56
C PRO A 102 -0.07 4.18 7.58
N ARG A 103 -1.33 4.37 8.00
CA ARG A 103 -2.59 4.14 7.29
C ARG A 103 -3.50 5.36 7.52
N THR A 104 -4.18 5.87 6.50
CA THR A 104 -5.15 6.97 6.67
C THR A 104 -6.52 6.42 7.07
N TRP A 105 -7.24 7.14 7.94
CA TRP A 105 -8.57 6.83 8.50
C TRP A 105 -9.59 7.84 7.97
N GLY A 106 -10.82 7.39 7.68
CA GLY A 106 -11.91 8.21 7.12
C GLY A 106 -12.66 9.12 8.09
#